data_AF-A0A496YVJ6-F1
#
_entry.id   AF-A0A496YVJ6-F1
#
_cell.length_a   1.000
_cell.length_b   1.000
_cell.length_c   1.000
_cell.angle_alpha   90.00
_cell.angle_beta   90.00
_cell.angle_gamma   90.00
#
_symmetry.space_group_name_H-M   'P 1'
#
loop_
_entity.id
_entity.type
_entity.pdbx_description
1 polymer ?
#
loop_
_entity_poly.entity_id
_entity_poly.type
_entity_poly.pdbx_seq_one_letter_code
_entity_poly.pdbx_strand_id
1 'polypeptide(L)'
;TMIADTLYNMLARKLRGFEDCDAPKIYRNFVNAKANIKVKAGKVTVTFPRKAHNPILRAVPWQRFPNSLSWLNDVTLNLKFR
;
A
#
# COMPACT_ATOMS: atom_id res chain seq x y z
N THR A 1 5.85 -6.46 17.26
CA THR A 1 7.30 -6.75 17.09
C THR A 1 7.94 -5.49 16.58
N MET A 2 8.99 -4.97 17.22
CA MET A 2 9.59 -3.64 16.94
C MET A 2 9.83 -3.34 15.45
N ILE A 3 10.18 -4.35 14.65
CA ILE A 3 10.42 -4.23 13.20
C ILE A 3 9.13 -3.89 12.45
N ALA A 4 8.02 -4.57 12.76
CA ALA A 4 6.74 -4.33 12.11
C ALA A 4 6.28 -2.89 12.38
N ASP A 5 6.38 -2.44 13.64
CA ASP A 5 5.98 -1.09 14.02
C ASP A 5 6.81 -0.05 13.28
N THR A 6 8.12 -0.25 13.15
CA THR A 6 8.99 0.63 12.35
C THR A 6 8.57 0.70 10.88
N LEU A 7 8.26 -0.45 10.25
CA LEU A 7 7.82 -0.50 8.86
C LEU A 7 6.46 0.20 8.67
N TYR A 8 5.51 -0.02 9.57
CA TYR A 8 4.23 0.67 9.55
C TYR A 8 4.39 2.17 9.75
N ASN A 9 5.31 2.60 10.61
CA ASN A 9 5.57 4.00 10.86
C ASN A 9 6.24 4.67 9.65
N MET A 10 7.16 3.98 8.98
CA MET A 10 7.72 4.44 7.70
C MET A 10 6.65 4.61 6.62
N LEU A 11 5.68 3.70 6.56
CA LEU A 11 4.52 3.81 5.67
C LEU A 11 3.61 5.00 6.06
N ALA A 12 3.33 5.16 7.35
CA ALA A 12 2.51 6.24 7.91
C ALA A 12 3.05 7.62 7.51
N ARG A 13 4.37 7.81 7.58
CA ARG A 13 5.05 9.06 7.17
C ARG A 13 4.94 9.38 5.67
N LYS A 14 4.56 8.41 4.83
CA LYS A 14 4.31 8.64 3.39
C LYS A 14 2.83 8.95 3.11
N LEU A 15 1.95 8.72 4.08
CA LEU A 15 0.51 8.94 4.00
C LEU A 15 0.18 10.30 4.62
N ARG A 16 0.01 11.31 3.78
CA ARG A 16 -0.26 12.69 4.24
C ARG A 16 -1.53 12.74 5.12
N GLY A 17 -1.39 13.23 6.35
CA GLY A 17 -2.46 13.27 7.36
C GLY A 17 -2.59 12.02 8.24
N PHE A 18 -1.74 11.01 8.04
CA PHE A 18 -1.64 9.80 8.87
C PHE A 18 -0.24 9.62 9.46
N GLU A 19 0.58 10.68 9.46
CA GLU A 19 2.01 10.63 9.82
C GLU A 19 2.23 10.25 11.29
N ASP A 20 1.32 10.64 12.19
CA ASP A 20 1.36 10.33 13.64
C ASP A 20 0.43 9.17 14.04
N CYS A 21 -0.03 8.36 13.09
CA CYS A 21 -0.92 7.24 13.41
C CYS A 21 -0.18 5.96 13.84
N ASP A 22 -0.74 5.29 14.85
CA ASP A 22 -0.22 4.01 15.34
C ASP A 22 -0.30 2.89 14.28
N ALA A 23 0.66 1.96 14.32
CA ALA A 23 0.71 0.79 13.43
C ALA A 23 -0.62 0.00 13.34
N PRO A 24 -1.38 -0.23 14.42
CA PRO A 24 -2.68 -0.91 14.34
C PRO A 24 -3.73 -0.16 13.52
N LYS A 25 -3.75 1.19 13.60
CA LYS A 25 -4.67 2.02 12.81
C LYS A 25 -4.30 1.99 11.34
N ILE A 26 -3.00 2.10 11.03
CA ILE A 26 -2.50 1.98 9.65
C ILE A 26 -2.85 0.60 9.08
N TYR A 27 -2.60 -0.45 9.85
CA TYR A 27 -2.95 -1.82 9.46
C TYR A 27 -4.45 -1.93 9.15
N ARG A 28 -5.33 -1.51 10.05
CA ARG A 28 -6.78 -1.63 9.86
C ARG A 28 -7.30 -0.84 8.66
N ASN A 29 -6.77 0.36 8.44
CA ASN A 29 -7.28 1.28 7.43
C ASN A 29 -6.71 1.03 6.02
N PHE A 30 -5.44 0.63 5.93
CA PHE A 30 -4.72 0.53 4.65
C PHE A 30 -4.33 -0.89 4.27
N VAL A 31 -3.90 -1.72 5.23
CA VAL A 31 -3.38 -3.08 4.93
C VAL A 31 -4.46 -4.14 4.99
N ASN A 32 -5.29 -4.15 6.04
CA ASN A 32 -6.47 -5.00 6.17
C ASN A 32 -7.67 -4.47 5.35
N ALA A 33 -7.39 -3.62 4.36
CA ALA A 33 -8.39 -3.15 3.44
C ALA A 33 -8.72 -4.24 2.41
N LYS A 34 -10.00 -4.40 2.09
CA LYS A 34 -10.41 -5.24 0.95
C LYS A 34 -9.78 -4.66 -0.33
N ALA A 35 -9.06 -5.49 -1.08
CA ALA A 35 -8.53 -5.15 -2.38
C ALA A 35 -8.79 -6.30 -3.36
N ASN A 36 -9.01 -5.99 -4.63
CA ASN A 36 -9.12 -6.99 -5.69
C ASN A 36 -7.74 -7.18 -6.32
N ILE A 37 -7.12 -8.34 -6.09
CA ILE A 37 -5.79 -8.66 -6.59
C ILE A 37 -5.97 -9.52 -7.85
N LYS A 38 -5.43 -9.05 -8.97
CA LYS A 38 -5.36 -9.81 -10.22
C LYS A 38 -3.90 -10.08 -10.56
N VAL A 39 -3.53 -11.34 -10.58
CA VAL A 39 -2.19 -11.78 -11.01
C VAL A 39 -2.31 -12.30 -12.43
N LYS A 40 -1.60 -11.69 -13.38
CA LYS A 40 -1.60 -12.12 -14.79
C LYS A 40 -0.20 -11.99 -15.37
N ALA A 41 0.34 -13.10 -15.89
CA ALA A 41 1.59 -13.14 -16.65
C ALA A 41 2.75 -12.35 -16.00
N GLY A 42 3.01 -12.59 -14.70
CA GLY A 42 4.08 -11.90 -13.98
C GLY A 42 3.79 -10.44 -13.61
N LYS A 43 2.52 -10.01 -13.67
CA LYS A 43 2.06 -8.69 -13.21
C LYS A 43 0.99 -8.85 -12.14
N VAL A 44 1.17 -8.19 -11.01
CA VAL A 44 0.20 -8.13 -9.92
C VAL A 44 -0.49 -6.79 -9.98
N THR A 45 -1.77 -6.79 -10.32
CA THR A 45 -2.60 -5.57 -10.29
C THR A 45 -3.46 -5.60 -9.03
N VAL A 46 -3.20 -4.69 -8.10
CA VAL A 46 -4.00 -4.49 -6.90
C VAL A 46 -4.98 -3.36 -7.18
N THR A 47 -6.28 -3.66 -7.17
CA THR A 47 -7.33 -2.67 -7.35
C THR A 47 -7.98 -2.37 -6.01
N PHE A 48 -7.80 -1.15 -5.53
CA PHE A 48 -8.42 -0.67 -4.30
C PHE A 48 -9.85 -0.19 -4.58
N PRO A 49 -10.87 -0.66 -3.84
CA PRO A 49 -12.25 -0.20 -3.97
C PRO A 49 -12.40 1.20 -3.37
N ARG A 50 -13.35 2.01 -3.85
CA ARG A 50 -13.63 3.35 -3.29
C ARG A 50 -13.92 3.27 -1.79
N LYS A 51 -13.01 3.83 -1.00
CA LYS A 51 -13.18 4.09 0.43
C LYS A 51 -12.83 5.54 0.75
N ALA A 52 -13.39 6.06 1.83
CA ALA A 52 -13.11 7.41 2.34
C ALA A 52 -11.61 7.68 2.58
N HIS A 53 -10.80 6.64 2.82
CA HIS A 53 -9.36 6.73 3.06
C HIS A 53 -8.49 6.54 1.79
N ASN A 54 -9.07 6.20 0.64
CA ASN A 54 -8.34 6.11 -0.62
C ASN A 54 -7.75 7.43 -1.13
N PRO A 55 -8.29 8.63 -0.83
CA PRO A 55 -7.67 9.89 -1.22
C PRO A 55 -6.23 10.02 -0.69
N ILE A 56 -5.96 9.47 0.50
CA ILE A 56 -4.61 9.47 1.09
C ILE A 56 -3.68 8.54 0.32
N LEU A 57 -4.14 7.32 -0.01
CA LEU A 57 -3.36 6.41 -0.86
C LEU A 57 -3.12 7.00 -2.25
N ARG A 58 -4.09 7.68 -2.84
CA ARG A 58 -3.94 8.33 -4.15
C ARG A 58 -2.97 9.51 -4.13
N ALA A 59 -2.83 10.18 -2.98
CA ALA A 59 -1.89 11.29 -2.80
C ALA A 59 -0.43 10.83 -2.68
N VAL A 60 -0.19 9.54 -2.42
CA VAL A 60 1.17 8.99 -2.39
C VAL A 60 1.73 8.90 -3.81
N PRO A 61 2.96 9.40 -4.06
CA PRO A 61 3.59 9.28 -5.36
C PRO A 61 4.15 7.86 -5.57
N TRP A 62 3.26 6.89 -5.86
CA TRP A 62 3.62 5.48 -6.08
C TRP A 62 4.67 5.28 -7.17
N GLN A 63 4.76 6.20 -8.14
CA GLN A 63 5.78 6.18 -9.20
C GLN A 63 7.21 6.25 -8.67
N ARG A 64 7.43 6.79 -7.46
CA ARG A 64 8.75 6.88 -6.83
C ARG A 64 9.16 5.60 -6.12
N PHE A 65 8.24 4.66 -5.95
CA PHE A 65 8.53 3.38 -5.30
C PHE A 65 8.93 2.34 -6.35
N PRO A 66 9.76 1.35 -5.96
CA PRO A 66 10.04 0.23 -6.84
C PRO A 66 8.73 -0.49 -7.18
N ASN A 67 8.45 -0.56 -8.47
CA ASN A 67 7.25 -1.23 -9.00
C ASN A 67 7.49 -2.73 -9.20
N SER A 68 8.66 -3.26 -8.88
CA SER A 68 8.99 -4.69 -8.97
C SER A 68 9.09 -5.29 -7.57
N LEU A 69 8.51 -6.48 -7.42
CA LEU A 69 8.62 -7.28 -6.19
C LEU A 69 9.75 -8.30 -6.39
N SER A 70 10.98 -7.97 -5.97
CA SER A 70 12.13 -8.86 -6.18
C SER A 70 12.04 -10.18 -5.42
N TRP A 71 11.30 -10.24 -4.31
CA TRP A 71 11.00 -11.48 -3.61
C TRP A 71 9.95 -12.35 -4.32
N LEU A 72 9.28 -11.82 -5.34
CA LEU A 72 8.25 -12.48 -6.13
C LEU A 72 8.64 -12.48 -7.61
N ASN A 73 9.83 -13.00 -7.96
CA ASN A 73 10.31 -13.13 -9.36
C ASN A 73 10.26 -11.81 -10.16
N ASP A 74 10.59 -10.68 -9.54
CA ASP A 74 10.54 -9.33 -10.13
C ASP A 74 9.21 -8.97 -10.80
N VAL A 75 8.12 -9.55 -10.29
CA VAL A 75 6.76 -9.31 -10.75
C VAL A 75 6.44 -7.82 -10.65
N THR A 76 5.89 -7.27 -11.73
CA THR A 76 5.50 -5.86 -11.76
C THR A 76 4.21 -5.63 -10.98
N LEU A 77 4.28 -4.79 -9.96
CA LEU A 77 3.16 -4.33 -9.16
C LEU A 77 2.51 -3.10 -9.81
N ASN A 78 1.19 -3.17 -10.00
CA ASN A 78 0.38 -2.07 -10.48
C ASN A 78 -0.73 -1.78 -9.47
N LEU A 79 -0.73 -0.57 -8.93
CA LEU A 79 -1.73 -0.11 -7.96
C LEU A 79 -2.79 0.71 -8.70
N LYS A 80 -4.01 0.17 -8.77
CA LYS A 80 -5.16 0.85 -9.38
C LYS A 80 -6.13 1.33 -8.31
N PHE A 81 -6.50 2.59 -8.39
CA PHE A 81 -7.52 3.20 -7.55
C PHE A 81 -8.76 3.42 -8.42
N ARG A 82 -9.87 2.73 -8.12
CA ARG A 82 -11.17 2.95 -8.77
C ARG A 82 -12.05 3.86 -7.91
#